data_AF-A0A376BTY8-F1
#
_entry.id   AF-A0A376BTY8-F1
#
_cell.length_a   1.000
_cell.length_b   1.000
_cell.length_c   1.000
_cell.angle_alpha   90.00
_cell.angle_beta   90.00
_cell.angle_gamma   90.00
#
_symmetry.space_group_name_H-M   'P 1'
#
loop_
_entity.id
_entity.type
_entity.pdbx_description
1 polymer ?
#
loop_
_entity_poly.entity_id
_entity_poly.type
_entity_poly.pdbx_seq_one_letter_code
_entity_poly.pdbx_strand_id
1 'polypeptide(L)'
;MKILTFKELTFEQQNRFTEIVAATKTQDTEKVLKSLNIQENDLPVLCTMLRELMDNFELFDTLSEQATDDEYEEYFEKLANLLHSAFQHLSGSLKTLQYLLAFTQSQKHNDIPSDYGYHQLFANGGVEAISLLKQAIADMSSEENPYGIYFCFDAWESIIQEKPEYHSDYIEFLFNILRKYEWHNDEYNAFILSYALNFSPKLSLDYIDLIREVFAEERVLLGICGDLEDAEIKLGLRTERATPKPNYNELRYLGSSFDDMLNPEPSLMNNLLSQYHQEYAVKEKPQPVYQKAEIRTEPKIGRNDPCPCGSGKKYKKCCGA
;
A
#
# COMPACT_ATOMS: atom_id res chain seq x y z
N MET A 1 -15.96 -5.22 6.49
CA MET A 1 -17.06 -5.16 5.50
C MET A 1 -16.71 -6.13 4.37
N LYS A 2 -17.66 -6.84 3.76
CA LYS A 2 -17.37 -7.87 2.73
C LYS A 2 -18.00 -7.45 1.41
N ILE A 3 -17.26 -7.56 0.30
CA ILE A 3 -17.83 -7.43 -1.06
C ILE A 3 -18.54 -8.74 -1.39
N LEU A 4 -19.83 -8.65 -1.72
CA LEU A 4 -20.70 -9.80 -1.96
C LEU A 4 -20.56 -10.29 -3.39
N THR A 5 -20.86 -11.55 -3.64
CA THR A 5 -21.13 -12.08 -4.99
C THR A 5 -22.52 -11.69 -5.49
N PHE A 6 -22.74 -11.72 -6.80
CA PHE A 6 -24.06 -11.42 -7.37
C PHE A 6 -25.14 -12.31 -6.75
N LYS A 7 -24.81 -13.59 -6.51
CA LYS A 7 -25.71 -14.54 -5.84
C LYS A 7 -25.96 -14.23 -4.35
N GLU A 8 -25.03 -13.54 -3.69
CA GLU A 8 -25.16 -13.10 -2.31
C GLU A 8 -25.91 -11.74 -2.18
N LEU A 9 -26.09 -10.99 -3.27
CA LEU A 9 -26.89 -9.77 -3.29
C LEU A 9 -28.37 -10.08 -3.02
N THR A 10 -29.07 -9.14 -2.38
CA THR A 10 -30.53 -9.23 -2.23
C THR A 10 -31.22 -9.10 -3.59
N PHE A 11 -32.49 -9.52 -3.69
CA PHE A 11 -33.27 -9.35 -4.92
C PHE A 11 -33.35 -7.88 -5.38
N GLU A 12 -33.50 -6.95 -4.44
CA GLU A 12 -33.48 -5.51 -4.73
C GLU A 12 -32.12 -5.06 -5.27
N GLN A 13 -31.02 -5.53 -4.68
CA GLN A 13 -29.66 -5.23 -5.16
C GLN A 13 -29.37 -5.84 -6.53
N GLN A 14 -29.89 -7.03 -6.85
CA GLN A 14 -29.78 -7.66 -8.17
C GLN A 14 -30.58 -6.89 -9.24
N ASN A 15 -31.77 -6.39 -8.89
CA ASN A 15 -32.52 -5.51 -9.79
C ASN A 15 -31.74 -4.21 -10.02
N ARG A 16 -31.19 -3.63 -8.95
CA ARG A 16 -30.37 -2.42 -9.01
C ARG A 16 -29.11 -2.61 -9.86
N PHE A 17 -28.46 -3.77 -9.75
CA PHE A 17 -27.34 -4.17 -10.61
C PHE A 17 -27.75 -4.08 -12.09
N THR A 18 -28.85 -4.72 -12.47
CA THR A 18 -29.36 -4.73 -13.85
C THR A 18 -29.69 -3.32 -14.35
N GLU A 19 -30.29 -2.46 -13.51
CA GLU A 19 -30.55 -1.07 -13.84
C GLU A 19 -29.27 -0.29 -14.16
N ILE A 20 -28.22 -0.45 -13.33
CA ILE A 20 -26.93 0.22 -13.51
C ILE A 20 -26.27 -0.25 -14.81
N VAL A 21 -26.27 -1.56 -15.07
CA VAL A 21 -25.74 -2.14 -16.33
C VAL A 21 -26.45 -1.53 -17.55
N ALA A 22 -27.77 -1.45 -17.52
CA ALA A 22 -28.52 -0.88 -18.64
C ALA A 22 -28.20 0.61 -18.87
N ALA A 23 -27.98 1.36 -17.78
CA ALA A 23 -27.63 2.77 -17.86
C ALA A 23 -26.19 2.98 -18.39
N THR A 24 -25.20 2.23 -17.91
CA THR A 24 -23.79 2.36 -18.32
C THR A 24 -23.55 2.02 -19.79
N LYS A 25 -24.40 1.20 -20.41
CA LYS A 25 -24.36 0.93 -21.85
C LYS A 25 -24.71 2.14 -22.72
N THR A 26 -25.55 3.04 -22.23
CA THR A 26 -26.17 4.09 -23.06
C THR A 26 -25.79 5.51 -22.64
N GLN A 27 -25.18 5.66 -21.46
CA GLN A 27 -24.87 6.94 -20.85
C GLN A 27 -23.42 6.98 -20.39
N ASP A 28 -22.85 8.19 -20.37
CA ASP A 28 -21.58 8.45 -19.70
C ASP A 28 -21.72 8.38 -18.17
N THR A 29 -20.59 8.24 -17.48
CA THR A 29 -20.51 8.10 -16.02
C THR A 29 -21.28 9.20 -15.26
N GLU A 30 -21.14 10.46 -15.67
CA GLU A 30 -21.78 11.59 -14.97
C GLU A 30 -23.31 11.54 -15.10
N LYS A 31 -23.82 11.16 -16.27
CA LYS A 31 -25.25 10.95 -16.48
C LYS A 31 -25.79 9.77 -15.69
N VAL A 32 -25.07 8.65 -15.61
CA VAL A 32 -25.49 7.49 -14.80
C VAL A 32 -25.62 7.86 -13.33
N LEU A 33 -24.60 8.54 -12.77
CA LEU A 33 -24.63 8.99 -11.36
C LEU A 33 -25.86 9.84 -11.06
N LYS A 34 -26.19 10.79 -11.95
CA LYS A 34 -27.32 11.71 -11.79
C LYS A 34 -28.67 11.04 -12.04
N SER A 35 -28.81 10.27 -13.12
CA SER A 35 -30.09 9.71 -13.55
C SER A 35 -30.57 8.61 -12.61
N LEU A 36 -29.64 7.79 -12.11
CA LEU A 36 -29.94 6.76 -11.13
C LEU A 36 -29.92 7.26 -9.68
N ASN A 37 -29.49 8.51 -9.45
CA ASN A 37 -29.31 9.09 -8.12
C ASN A 37 -28.50 8.17 -7.21
N ILE A 38 -27.28 7.80 -7.63
CA ILE A 38 -26.44 6.82 -6.92
C ILE A 38 -26.17 7.26 -5.46
N GLN A 39 -26.45 6.38 -4.51
CA GLN A 39 -26.30 6.58 -3.06
C GLN A 39 -25.33 5.56 -2.45
N GLU A 40 -24.96 5.74 -1.18
CA GLU A 40 -24.10 4.77 -0.45
C GLU A 40 -24.62 3.34 -0.42
N ASN A 41 -25.95 3.13 -0.51
CA ASN A 41 -26.54 1.80 -0.54
C ASN A 41 -26.33 1.08 -1.88
N ASP A 42 -25.90 1.80 -2.92
CA ASP A 42 -25.52 1.24 -4.22
C ASP A 42 -24.05 0.77 -4.24
N LEU A 43 -23.21 1.21 -3.28
CA LEU A 43 -21.79 0.81 -3.22
C LEU A 43 -21.56 -0.71 -3.17
N PRO A 44 -22.31 -1.52 -2.40
CA PRO A 44 -22.18 -2.98 -2.47
C PRO A 44 -22.39 -3.51 -3.88
N VAL A 45 -23.39 -2.97 -4.60
CA VAL A 45 -23.73 -3.37 -5.96
C VAL A 45 -22.61 -3.00 -6.90
N LEU A 46 -22.16 -1.74 -6.90
CA LEU A 46 -21.09 -1.27 -7.77
C LEU A 46 -19.75 -2.01 -7.53
N CYS A 47 -19.39 -2.25 -6.27
CA CYS A 47 -18.20 -3.04 -5.93
C CYS A 47 -18.32 -4.49 -6.41
N THR A 48 -19.49 -5.11 -6.24
CA THR A 48 -19.76 -6.46 -6.74
C THR A 48 -19.71 -6.50 -8.26
N MET A 49 -20.28 -5.51 -8.95
CA MET A 49 -20.24 -5.41 -10.42
C MET A 49 -18.81 -5.45 -10.92
N LEU A 50 -17.96 -4.53 -10.45
CA LEU A 50 -16.61 -4.42 -10.96
C LEU A 50 -15.78 -5.66 -10.61
N ARG A 51 -15.90 -6.17 -9.38
CA ARG A 51 -15.18 -7.37 -8.96
C ARG A 51 -15.58 -8.61 -9.76
N GLU A 52 -16.88 -8.83 -9.98
CA GLU A 52 -17.33 -10.04 -10.68
C GLU A 52 -17.14 -9.98 -12.19
N LEU A 53 -17.21 -8.80 -12.80
CA LEU A 53 -16.99 -8.71 -14.24
C LEU A 53 -15.55 -9.11 -14.61
N MET A 54 -14.55 -8.75 -13.80
CA MET A 54 -13.17 -9.22 -14.02
C MET A 54 -13.02 -10.74 -13.96
N ASP A 55 -13.77 -11.39 -13.07
CA ASP A 55 -13.62 -12.82 -12.78
C ASP A 55 -14.58 -13.70 -13.60
N ASN A 56 -15.61 -13.12 -14.24
CA ASN A 56 -16.72 -13.87 -14.80
C ASN A 56 -17.20 -13.29 -16.14
N PHE A 57 -16.49 -13.66 -17.21
CA PHE A 57 -16.83 -13.30 -18.59
C PHE A 57 -18.25 -13.77 -18.98
N GLU A 58 -18.73 -14.91 -18.45
CA GLU A 58 -20.09 -15.41 -18.74
C GLU A 58 -21.19 -14.49 -18.18
N LEU A 59 -20.93 -13.82 -17.06
CA LEU A 59 -21.85 -12.82 -16.50
C LEU A 59 -21.96 -11.63 -17.45
N PHE A 60 -20.84 -11.20 -18.03
CA PHE A 60 -20.85 -10.15 -19.05
C PHE A 60 -21.58 -10.60 -20.32
N ASP A 61 -21.30 -11.79 -20.85
CA ASP A 61 -21.97 -12.34 -22.04
C ASP A 61 -23.49 -12.43 -21.86
N THR A 62 -23.94 -12.82 -20.68
CA THR A 62 -25.37 -12.87 -20.32
C THR A 62 -26.00 -11.48 -20.35
N LEU A 63 -25.22 -10.45 -20.01
CA LEU A 63 -25.67 -9.07 -19.98
C LEU A 63 -25.49 -8.37 -21.32
N SER A 64 -24.54 -8.78 -22.18
CA SER A 64 -24.07 -8.03 -23.35
C SER A 64 -24.61 -8.50 -24.71
N GLU A 65 -25.25 -9.66 -24.80
CA GLU A 65 -25.79 -10.21 -26.06
C GLU A 65 -24.70 -10.38 -27.16
N GLN A 66 -23.53 -10.94 -26.83
CA GLN A 66 -22.38 -11.19 -27.74
C GLN A 66 -21.50 -9.96 -28.05
N ALA A 67 -21.04 -9.25 -27.02
CA ALA A 67 -20.07 -8.17 -27.20
C ALA A 67 -18.67 -8.67 -27.60
N THR A 68 -17.93 -7.85 -28.33
CA THR A 68 -16.51 -8.11 -28.68
C THR A 68 -15.58 -7.88 -27.48
N ASP A 69 -14.35 -8.38 -27.54
CA ASP A 69 -13.32 -8.14 -26.52
C ASP A 69 -13.07 -6.63 -26.31
N ASP A 70 -13.07 -5.83 -27.39
CA ASP A 70 -12.92 -4.38 -27.34
C ASP A 70 -14.12 -3.71 -26.62
N GLU A 71 -15.34 -4.19 -26.86
CA GLU A 71 -16.55 -3.69 -26.19
C GLU A 71 -16.58 -4.06 -24.70
N TYR A 72 -15.97 -5.19 -24.33
CA TYR A 72 -15.78 -5.59 -22.95
C TYR A 72 -14.80 -4.66 -22.22
N GLU A 73 -13.64 -4.37 -22.81
CA GLU A 73 -12.65 -3.45 -22.22
C GLU A 73 -13.24 -2.04 -22.03
N GLU A 74 -13.94 -1.51 -23.05
CA GLU A 74 -14.59 -0.20 -22.96
C GLU A 74 -15.67 -0.18 -21.87
N TYR A 75 -16.45 -1.25 -21.75
CA TYR A 75 -17.46 -1.36 -20.71
C TYR A 75 -16.86 -1.46 -19.31
N PHE A 76 -15.79 -2.24 -19.16
CA PHE A 76 -15.06 -2.38 -17.90
C PHE A 76 -14.50 -1.03 -17.45
N GLU A 77 -13.87 -0.28 -18.36
CA GLU A 77 -13.35 1.05 -18.08
C GLU A 77 -14.45 2.02 -17.64
N LYS A 78 -15.61 2.02 -18.33
CA LYS A 78 -16.78 2.83 -17.92
C LYS A 78 -17.26 2.49 -16.51
N LEU A 79 -17.30 1.20 -16.16
CA LEU A 79 -17.71 0.77 -14.85
C LEU A 79 -16.69 1.13 -13.76
N ALA A 80 -15.40 0.97 -14.04
CA ALA A 80 -14.33 1.39 -13.14
C ALA A 80 -14.40 2.90 -12.87
N ASN A 81 -14.61 3.70 -13.91
CA ASN A 81 -14.80 5.14 -13.80
C ASN A 81 -16.09 5.49 -13.03
N LEU A 82 -17.17 4.73 -13.21
CA LEU A 82 -18.41 4.91 -12.44
C LEU A 82 -18.21 4.62 -10.95
N LEU A 83 -17.58 3.51 -10.60
CA LEU A 83 -17.32 3.15 -9.21
C LEU A 83 -16.40 4.20 -8.54
N HIS A 84 -15.33 4.60 -9.22
CA HIS A 84 -14.44 5.65 -8.74
C HIS A 84 -15.20 6.96 -8.50
N SER A 85 -15.99 7.41 -9.47
CA SER A 85 -16.77 8.64 -9.36
C SER A 85 -17.85 8.55 -8.26
N ALA A 86 -18.44 7.37 -8.06
CA ALA A 86 -19.38 7.13 -6.96
C ALA A 86 -18.68 7.25 -5.60
N PHE A 87 -17.50 6.63 -5.43
CA PHE A 87 -16.71 6.79 -4.21
C PHE A 87 -16.30 8.25 -3.99
N GLN A 88 -15.88 8.96 -5.04
CA GLN A 88 -15.53 10.37 -4.95
C GLN A 88 -16.72 11.22 -4.49
N HIS A 89 -17.90 11.03 -5.11
CA HIS A 89 -19.13 11.73 -4.77
C HIS A 89 -19.59 11.46 -3.33
N LEU A 90 -19.38 10.24 -2.84
CA LEU A 90 -19.84 9.76 -1.53
C LEU A 90 -18.76 9.76 -0.45
N SER A 91 -17.58 10.33 -0.73
CA SER A 91 -16.36 10.20 0.09
C SER A 91 -16.43 10.80 1.51
N GLY A 92 -17.52 11.47 1.87
CA GLY A 92 -17.71 12.12 3.15
C GLY A 92 -18.14 11.21 4.31
N SER A 93 -18.30 9.90 4.12
CA SER A 93 -18.73 8.99 5.19
C SER A 93 -17.76 7.84 5.46
N LEU A 94 -17.73 7.41 6.72
CA LEU A 94 -16.97 6.23 7.15
C LEU A 94 -17.43 4.96 6.41
N LYS A 95 -18.73 4.86 6.08
CA LYS A 95 -19.27 3.71 5.36
C LYS A 95 -18.69 3.62 3.95
N THR A 96 -18.57 4.75 3.26
CA THR A 96 -17.93 4.83 1.94
C THR A 96 -16.47 4.40 2.00
N LEU A 97 -15.70 4.90 2.98
CA LEU A 97 -14.30 4.50 3.18
C LEU A 97 -14.16 3.01 3.48
N GLN A 98 -15.08 2.43 4.26
CA GLN A 98 -15.11 1.00 4.55
C GLN A 98 -15.39 0.16 3.30
N TYR A 99 -16.28 0.60 2.41
CA TYR A 99 -16.52 -0.07 1.13
C TYR A 99 -15.32 0.06 0.20
N LEU A 100 -14.69 1.24 0.15
CA LEU A 100 -13.50 1.47 -0.65
C LEU A 100 -12.35 0.56 -0.22
N LEU A 101 -12.10 0.46 1.09
CA LEU A 101 -11.11 -0.46 1.65
C LEU A 101 -11.47 -1.93 1.36
N ALA A 102 -12.71 -2.34 1.62
CA ALA A 102 -13.14 -3.71 1.38
C ALA A 102 -13.04 -4.08 -0.11
N PHE A 103 -13.32 -3.12 -0.99
CA PHE A 103 -13.21 -3.29 -2.43
C PHE A 103 -11.77 -3.48 -2.86
N THR A 104 -10.83 -2.65 -2.40
CA THR A 104 -9.41 -2.79 -2.77
C THR A 104 -8.79 -4.06 -2.20
N GLN A 105 -9.21 -4.47 -1.01
CA GLN A 105 -8.82 -5.75 -0.41
C GLN A 105 -9.41 -6.98 -1.11
N SER A 106 -10.51 -6.84 -1.87
CA SER A 106 -11.12 -7.99 -2.56
C SER A 106 -10.53 -8.28 -3.94
N GLN A 107 -9.61 -7.47 -4.43
CA GLN A 107 -9.02 -7.60 -5.76
C GLN A 107 -7.89 -8.62 -5.74
N LYS A 108 -7.70 -9.37 -6.84
CA LYS A 108 -6.49 -10.19 -7.02
C LYS A 108 -5.38 -9.32 -7.65
N HIS A 109 -4.18 -9.88 -7.68
CA HIS A 109 -2.98 -9.22 -8.19
C HIS A 109 -3.20 -8.69 -9.63
N ASN A 110 -2.94 -7.40 -9.85
CA ASN A 110 -3.08 -6.66 -11.14
C ASN A 110 -4.51 -6.32 -11.61
N ASP A 111 -5.55 -6.63 -10.83
CA ASP A 111 -6.94 -6.46 -11.27
C ASP A 111 -7.39 -4.99 -11.33
N ILE A 112 -6.85 -4.13 -10.46
CA ILE A 112 -7.07 -2.69 -10.53
C ILE A 112 -5.74 -2.00 -10.77
N PRO A 113 -5.51 -1.45 -11.98
CA PRO A 113 -4.42 -0.53 -12.24
C PRO A 113 -4.38 0.55 -11.16
N SER A 114 -3.19 0.77 -10.58
CA SER A 114 -2.90 1.93 -9.72
C SER A 114 -3.41 3.24 -10.32
N ASP A 115 -3.48 3.29 -11.65
CA ASP A 115 -3.86 4.42 -12.49
C ASP A 115 -5.31 4.87 -12.28
N TYR A 116 -6.19 4.01 -11.75
CA TYR A 116 -7.55 4.42 -11.39
C TYR A 116 -7.60 5.31 -10.14
N GLY A 117 -6.50 5.47 -9.39
CA GLY A 117 -6.41 6.49 -8.33
C GLY A 117 -7.31 6.26 -7.12
N TYR A 118 -7.79 5.02 -6.87
CA TYR A 118 -8.64 4.71 -5.71
C TYR A 118 -8.00 5.04 -4.36
N HIS A 119 -6.67 4.97 -4.24
CA HIS A 119 -5.94 5.32 -3.03
C HIS A 119 -6.13 6.80 -2.66
N GLN A 120 -6.21 7.68 -3.66
CA GLN A 120 -6.37 9.14 -3.47
C GLN A 120 -7.74 9.50 -2.89
N LEU A 121 -8.75 8.64 -3.08
CA LEU A 121 -10.09 8.88 -2.56
C LEU A 121 -10.14 8.86 -1.02
N PHE A 122 -9.15 8.24 -0.36
CA PHE A 122 -9.02 8.31 1.10
C PHE A 122 -8.63 9.70 1.60
N ALA A 123 -8.01 10.55 0.77
CA ALA A 123 -7.65 11.93 1.14
C ALA A 123 -8.86 12.74 1.62
N ASN A 124 -10.04 12.47 1.05
CA ASN A 124 -11.31 13.11 1.43
C ASN A 124 -11.82 12.68 2.82
N GLY A 125 -11.35 11.55 3.34
CA GLY A 125 -11.78 10.95 4.60
C GLY A 125 -10.99 11.39 5.84
N GLY A 126 -9.94 12.19 5.68
CA GLY A 126 -9.22 12.81 6.81
C GLY A 126 -8.70 11.83 7.87
N VAL A 127 -8.97 12.12 9.15
CA VAL A 127 -8.46 11.37 10.30
C VAL A 127 -9.15 10.00 10.43
N GLU A 128 -10.43 9.94 10.08
CA GLU A 128 -11.23 8.72 10.06
C GLU A 128 -10.66 7.71 9.06
N ALA A 129 -10.25 8.17 7.87
CA ALA A 129 -9.53 7.36 6.90
C ALA A 129 -8.22 6.82 7.47
N ILE A 130 -7.39 7.66 8.11
CA ILE A 130 -6.14 7.21 8.75
C ILE A 130 -6.41 6.12 9.80
N SER A 131 -7.44 6.30 10.64
CA SER A 131 -7.78 5.30 11.67
C SER A 131 -8.20 3.98 11.06
N LEU A 132 -8.98 4.01 9.98
CA LEU A 132 -9.41 2.83 9.26
C LEU A 132 -8.23 2.09 8.61
N LEU A 133 -7.32 2.82 7.95
CA LEU A 133 -6.13 2.26 7.32
C LEU A 133 -5.17 1.65 8.35
N LYS A 134 -4.94 2.31 9.50
CA LYS A 134 -4.15 1.76 10.61
C LYS A 134 -4.69 0.43 11.08
N GLN A 135 -6.00 0.34 11.27
CA GLN A 135 -6.65 -0.89 11.70
C GLN A 135 -6.49 -1.98 10.63
N ALA A 136 -6.71 -1.64 9.35
CA ALA A 136 -6.55 -2.57 8.25
C ALA A 136 -5.12 -3.17 8.20
N ILE A 137 -4.09 -2.33 8.30
CA ILE A 137 -2.69 -2.76 8.30
C ILE A 137 -2.38 -3.65 9.52
N ALA A 138 -2.96 -3.35 10.68
CA ALA A 138 -2.74 -4.14 11.90
C ALA A 138 -3.46 -5.49 11.89
N ASP A 139 -4.62 -5.58 11.26
CA ASP A 139 -5.45 -6.79 11.18
C ASP A 139 -4.96 -7.75 10.06
N MET A 140 -4.24 -7.25 9.06
CA MET A 140 -3.75 -8.04 7.93
C MET A 140 -2.44 -8.78 8.25
N SER A 141 -2.38 -10.07 7.92
CA SER A 141 -1.12 -10.79 7.76
C SER A 141 -0.52 -10.44 6.39
N SER A 142 0.80 -10.21 6.35
CA SER A 142 1.53 -10.00 5.08
C SER A 142 1.48 -11.19 4.13
N GLU A 143 1.11 -12.37 4.62
CA GLU A 143 1.01 -13.60 3.81
C GLU A 143 -0.33 -13.73 3.07
N GLU A 144 -1.40 -13.10 3.56
CA GLU A 144 -2.75 -13.31 3.01
C GLU A 144 -3.10 -12.31 1.89
N ASN A 145 -2.67 -11.05 2.00
CA ASN A 145 -2.98 -10.01 1.02
C ASN A 145 -1.95 -8.86 1.01
N PRO A 146 -0.77 -9.06 0.39
CA PRO A 146 0.27 -8.03 0.35
C PRO A 146 -0.18 -6.76 -0.40
N TYR A 147 -1.00 -6.90 -1.44
CA TYR A 147 -1.55 -5.79 -2.23
C TYR A 147 -2.46 -4.87 -1.41
N GLY A 148 -3.34 -5.45 -0.60
CA GLY A 148 -4.21 -4.71 0.28
C GLY A 148 -3.43 -3.83 1.28
N ILE A 149 -2.29 -4.33 1.77
CA ILE A 149 -1.43 -3.56 2.68
C ILE A 149 -0.70 -2.44 1.94
N TYR A 150 -0.09 -2.71 0.78
CA TYR A 150 0.52 -1.70 -0.09
C TYR A 150 -0.45 -0.55 -0.38
N PHE A 151 -1.68 -0.90 -0.77
CA PHE A 151 -2.73 0.07 -1.04
C PHE A 151 -3.03 0.95 0.19
N CYS A 152 -3.00 0.37 1.39
CA CYS A 152 -3.20 1.14 2.61
C CYS A 152 -2.06 2.13 2.88
N PHE A 153 -0.82 1.79 2.54
CA PHE A 153 0.31 2.72 2.63
C PHE A 153 0.16 3.87 1.64
N ASP A 154 -0.11 3.60 0.36
CA ASP A 154 -0.38 4.63 -0.66
C ASP A 154 -1.53 5.55 -0.26
N ALA A 155 -2.63 4.96 0.21
CA ALA A 155 -3.80 5.71 0.65
C ALA A 155 -3.45 6.62 1.82
N TRP A 156 -2.68 6.14 2.80
CA TRP A 156 -2.29 6.97 3.93
C TRP A 156 -1.35 8.09 3.50
N GLU A 157 -0.33 7.81 2.68
CA GLU A 157 0.58 8.85 2.15
C GLU A 157 -0.19 9.94 1.42
N SER A 158 -1.18 9.59 0.61
CA SER A 158 -2.05 10.56 -0.09
C SER A 158 -2.80 11.50 0.86
N ILE A 159 -3.16 11.04 2.08
CA ILE A 159 -3.82 11.88 3.10
C ILE A 159 -2.84 12.86 3.73
N ILE A 160 -1.60 12.44 3.96
CA ILE A 160 -0.62 13.17 4.79
C ILE A 160 0.39 13.97 3.97
N GLN A 161 0.43 13.82 2.65
CA GLN A 161 1.38 14.49 1.75
C GLN A 161 1.47 16.00 2.03
N GLU A 162 0.32 16.67 2.20
CA GLU A 162 0.24 18.10 2.48
C GLU A 162 0.01 18.42 3.97
N LYS A 163 0.20 17.44 4.88
CA LYS A 163 -0.09 17.56 6.31
C LYS A 163 1.09 17.11 7.18
N PRO A 164 2.14 17.95 7.32
CA PRO A 164 3.37 17.64 8.05
C PRO A 164 3.17 17.17 9.49
N GLU A 165 2.07 17.59 10.13
CA GLU A 165 1.73 17.24 11.51
C GLU A 165 1.49 15.73 11.71
N TYR A 166 1.20 14.97 10.64
CA TYR A 166 1.01 13.51 10.70
C TYR A 166 2.24 12.71 10.29
N HIS A 167 3.29 13.34 9.74
CA HIS A 167 4.45 12.63 9.19
C HIS A 167 5.20 11.83 10.25
N SER A 168 5.37 12.40 11.45
CA SER A 168 6.02 11.70 12.57
C SER A 168 5.22 10.47 13.01
N ASP A 169 3.90 10.59 13.11
CA ASP A 169 3.03 9.50 13.55
C ASP A 169 2.98 8.37 12.50
N TYR A 170 3.10 8.71 11.21
CA TYR A 170 3.20 7.74 10.11
C TYR A 170 4.52 6.97 10.14
N ILE A 171 5.66 7.67 10.20
CA ILE A 171 6.98 7.04 10.27
C ILE A 171 7.11 6.17 11.53
N GLU A 172 6.64 6.67 12.69
CA GLU A 172 6.63 5.89 13.92
C GLU A 172 5.80 4.61 13.78
N PHE A 173 4.64 4.68 13.11
CA PHE A 173 3.80 3.53 12.87
C PHE A 173 4.50 2.47 12.00
N LEU A 174 5.11 2.88 10.88
CA LEU A 174 5.87 1.98 9.99
C LEU A 174 6.99 1.26 10.75
N PHE A 175 7.81 1.98 11.52
CA PHE A 175 8.89 1.36 12.29
C PHE A 175 8.40 0.58 13.51
N ASN A 176 7.23 0.88 14.07
CA ASN A 176 6.61 0.03 15.09
C ASN A 176 6.21 -1.33 14.52
N ILE A 177 5.78 -1.38 13.26
CA ILE A 177 5.57 -2.65 12.54
C ILE A 177 6.92 -3.32 12.29
N LEU A 178 7.88 -2.61 11.68
CA LEU A 178 9.18 -3.18 11.31
C LEU A 178 9.95 -3.81 12.48
N ARG A 179 9.75 -3.35 13.73
CA ARG A 179 10.35 -3.99 14.92
C ARG A 179 9.97 -5.48 15.09
N LYS A 180 8.94 -5.95 14.39
CA LYS A 180 8.53 -7.35 14.37
C LYS A 180 8.97 -8.05 13.07
N TYR A 181 10.02 -7.59 12.41
CA TYR A 181 10.47 -8.08 11.10
C TYR A 181 10.67 -9.61 11.03
N GLU A 182 11.01 -10.26 12.14
CA GLU A 182 11.14 -11.71 12.25
C GLU A 182 9.82 -12.46 11.98
N TRP A 183 8.69 -11.81 12.22
CA TRP A 183 7.33 -12.36 12.09
C TRP A 183 6.69 -12.04 10.75
N HIS A 184 7.39 -11.28 9.90
CA HIS A 184 6.92 -10.86 8.59
C HIS A 184 7.72 -11.56 7.51
N ASN A 185 7.13 -11.67 6.32
CA ASN A 185 7.91 -12.03 5.13
C ASN A 185 8.83 -10.87 4.70
N ASP A 186 9.88 -11.20 3.96
CA ASP A 186 10.93 -10.25 3.58
C ASP A 186 10.42 -9.17 2.61
N GLU A 187 9.40 -9.49 1.83
CA GLU A 187 8.72 -8.55 0.94
C GLU A 187 8.04 -7.43 1.73
N TYR A 188 7.31 -7.79 2.78
CA TYR A 188 6.59 -6.82 3.61
C TYR A 188 7.53 -5.91 4.38
N ASN A 189 8.60 -6.47 4.96
CA ASN A 189 9.65 -5.68 5.59
C ASN A 189 10.30 -4.70 4.60
N ALA A 190 10.55 -5.14 3.36
CA ALA A 190 11.14 -4.29 2.33
C ALA A 190 10.18 -3.17 1.91
N PHE A 191 8.88 -3.43 1.79
CA PHE A 191 7.90 -2.38 1.54
C PHE A 191 7.89 -1.33 2.65
N ILE A 192 7.84 -1.76 3.92
CA ILE A 192 7.88 -0.83 5.06
C ILE A 192 9.10 0.10 4.99
N LEU A 193 10.28 -0.46 4.71
CA LEU A 193 11.50 0.33 4.52
C LEU A 193 11.41 1.26 3.31
N SER A 194 10.91 0.77 2.18
CA SER A 194 10.78 1.58 0.96
C SER A 194 9.89 2.80 1.20
N TYR A 195 8.70 2.62 1.78
CA TYR A 195 7.78 3.70 2.13
C TYR A 195 8.42 4.68 3.12
N ALA A 196 8.96 4.19 4.24
CA ALA A 196 9.56 5.06 5.25
C ALA A 196 10.74 5.89 4.71
N LEU A 197 11.63 5.27 3.93
CA LEU A 197 12.81 5.93 3.38
C LEU A 197 12.49 6.90 2.25
N ASN A 198 11.49 6.61 1.41
CA ASN A 198 11.10 7.51 0.31
C ASN A 198 10.26 8.68 0.82
N PHE A 199 9.40 8.45 1.82
CA PHE A 199 8.52 9.48 2.35
C PHE A 199 9.26 10.52 3.19
N SER A 200 10.04 10.07 4.18
CA SER A 200 10.78 11.00 5.04
C SER A 200 12.11 10.42 5.53
N PRO A 201 13.17 10.51 4.70
CA PRO A 201 14.50 10.06 5.12
C PRO A 201 14.96 10.71 6.42
N LYS A 202 14.62 12.00 6.63
CA LYS A 202 14.98 12.73 7.84
C LYS A 202 14.38 12.13 9.12
N LEU A 203 13.10 11.73 9.08
CA LEU A 203 12.46 11.09 10.24
C LEU A 203 12.92 9.63 10.39
N SER A 204 13.13 8.94 9.27
CA SER A 204 13.62 7.56 9.25
C SER A 204 15.04 7.39 9.78
N LEU A 205 15.86 8.45 9.75
CA LEU A 205 17.21 8.46 10.33
C LEU A 205 17.21 8.08 11.82
N ASP A 206 16.15 8.43 12.55
CA ASP A 206 16.01 8.07 13.97
C ASP A 206 15.93 6.56 14.23
N TYR A 207 15.78 5.75 13.18
CA TYR A 207 15.63 4.30 13.22
C TYR A 207 16.79 3.56 12.52
N ILE A 208 17.92 4.24 12.26
CA ILE A 208 19.07 3.67 11.53
C ILE A 208 19.57 2.34 12.11
N ASP A 209 19.57 2.18 13.43
CA ASP A 209 20.05 0.94 14.05
C ASP A 209 19.15 -0.25 13.71
N LEU A 210 17.83 -0.07 13.75
CA LEU A 210 16.86 -1.08 13.31
C LEU A 210 16.98 -1.35 11.81
N ILE A 211 17.18 -0.30 10.99
CA ILE A 211 17.38 -0.48 9.54
C ILE A 211 18.59 -1.37 9.28
N ARG A 212 19.72 -1.08 9.94
CA ARG A 212 20.96 -1.87 9.81
C ARG A 212 20.79 -3.30 10.31
N GLU A 213 20.10 -3.49 11.42
CA GLU A 213 19.77 -4.81 11.98
C GLU A 213 18.96 -5.65 10.98
N VAL A 214 17.87 -5.10 10.44
CA VAL A 214 17.02 -5.79 9.45
C VAL A 214 17.80 -6.20 8.20
N PHE A 215 18.70 -5.34 7.71
CA PHE A 215 19.59 -5.68 6.59
C PHE A 215 20.64 -6.74 6.97
N ALA A 216 21.18 -6.70 8.18
CA ALA A 216 22.18 -7.65 8.66
C ALA A 216 21.61 -9.06 8.86
N GLU A 217 20.33 -9.14 9.26
CA GLU A 217 19.58 -10.39 9.39
C GLU A 217 19.00 -10.89 8.06
N GLU A 218 19.25 -10.18 6.94
CA GLU A 218 18.78 -10.53 5.60
C GLU A 218 17.24 -10.66 5.50
N ARG A 219 16.49 -9.85 6.26
CA ARG A 219 15.02 -9.93 6.39
C ARG A 219 14.24 -9.02 5.43
N VAL A 220 14.85 -8.65 4.30
CA VAL A 220 14.28 -7.72 3.32
C VAL A 220 14.64 -8.10 1.89
N LEU A 221 13.68 -7.95 0.96
CA LEU A 221 13.92 -8.06 -0.47
C LEU A 221 14.57 -6.80 -1.05
N LEU A 222 15.84 -6.93 -1.46
CA LEU A 222 16.62 -5.84 -2.06
C LEU A 222 15.99 -5.28 -3.34
N GLY A 223 15.27 -6.10 -4.11
CA GLY A 223 14.56 -5.69 -5.32
C GLY A 223 13.46 -4.63 -5.07
N ILE A 224 13.03 -4.46 -3.82
CA ILE A 224 11.99 -3.51 -3.40
C ILE A 224 12.60 -2.28 -2.71
N CYS A 225 13.41 -2.48 -1.68
CA CYS A 225 13.93 -1.36 -0.87
C CYS A 225 15.32 -0.86 -1.29
N GLY A 226 16.02 -1.57 -2.19
CA GLY A 226 17.46 -1.41 -2.41
C GLY A 226 18.26 -2.05 -1.29
N ASP A 227 19.58 -1.86 -1.30
CA ASP A 227 20.46 -2.35 -0.23
C ASP A 227 20.75 -1.29 0.85
N LEU A 228 21.52 -1.70 1.86
CA LEU A 228 21.90 -0.82 2.97
C LEU A 228 22.64 0.45 2.49
N GLU A 229 23.43 0.38 1.42
CA GLU A 229 24.12 1.58 0.93
C GLU A 229 23.13 2.58 0.32
N ASP A 230 22.12 2.10 -0.41
CA ASP A 230 21.05 2.96 -0.90
C ASP A 230 20.27 3.60 0.26
N ALA A 231 19.97 2.84 1.31
CA ALA A 231 19.33 3.36 2.50
C ALA A 231 20.19 4.44 3.18
N GLU A 232 21.48 4.18 3.40
CA GLU A 232 22.39 5.15 4.02
C GLU A 232 22.59 6.41 3.17
N ILE A 233 22.59 6.29 1.84
CA ILE A 233 22.61 7.44 0.92
C ILE A 233 21.33 8.25 1.04
N LYS A 234 20.15 7.61 1.02
CA LYS A 234 18.85 8.29 1.22
C LYS A 234 18.81 9.04 2.55
N LEU A 235 19.37 8.45 3.60
CA LEU A 235 19.45 9.02 4.95
C LEU A 235 20.54 10.11 5.10
N GLY A 236 21.37 10.35 4.07
CA GLY A 236 22.46 11.32 4.12
C GLY A 236 23.66 10.90 4.97
N LEU A 237 23.76 9.62 5.34
CA LEU A 237 24.88 9.05 6.10
C LEU A 237 26.08 8.72 5.20
N ARG A 238 25.83 8.58 3.89
CA ARG A 238 26.79 8.19 2.87
C ARG A 238 26.65 9.09 1.65
N THR A 239 27.76 9.53 1.07
CA THR A 239 27.78 10.38 -0.13
C THR A 239 27.90 9.59 -1.43
N GLU A 240 28.60 8.46 -1.40
CA GLU A 240 28.84 7.60 -2.56
C GLU A 240 28.90 6.13 -2.17
N ARG A 241 28.64 5.25 -3.14
CA ARG A 241 28.68 3.81 -2.92
C ARG A 241 30.13 3.32 -2.83
N ALA A 242 30.37 2.39 -1.91
CA ALA A 242 31.63 1.65 -1.80
C ALA A 242 31.61 0.39 -2.67
N THR A 243 30.42 -0.13 -2.99
CA THR A 243 30.21 -1.30 -3.83
C THR A 243 29.48 -0.94 -5.14
N PRO A 244 29.72 -1.69 -6.23
CA PRO A 244 28.92 -1.57 -7.43
C PRO A 244 27.43 -1.71 -7.10
N LYS A 245 26.60 -0.91 -7.77
CA LYS A 245 25.15 -0.97 -7.56
C LYS A 245 24.60 -2.31 -8.09
N PRO A 246 23.89 -3.11 -7.26
CA PRO A 246 23.21 -4.31 -7.74
C PRO A 246 22.19 -4.02 -8.84
N ASN A 247 21.95 -5.00 -9.71
CA ASN A 247 20.84 -4.97 -10.63
C ASN A 247 19.55 -5.42 -9.93
N TYR A 248 18.83 -4.47 -9.33
CA TYR A 248 17.59 -4.78 -8.59
C TYR A 248 16.46 -5.34 -9.45
N ASN A 249 16.46 -5.08 -10.77
CA ASN A 249 15.44 -5.65 -11.66
C ASN A 249 15.62 -7.16 -11.78
N GLU A 250 16.85 -7.64 -11.94
CA GLU A 250 17.12 -9.09 -11.92
C GLU A 250 16.73 -9.70 -10.57
N LEU A 251 17.00 -9.00 -9.47
CA LEU A 251 16.61 -9.42 -8.11
C LEU A 251 15.11 -9.36 -7.84
N ARG A 252 14.33 -8.62 -8.63
CA ARG A 252 12.87 -8.47 -8.46
C ARG A 252 12.07 -9.61 -9.11
N TYR A 253 12.60 -10.23 -10.17
CA TYR A 253 11.90 -11.29 -10.93
C TYR A 253 12.26 -12.72 -10.51
N LEU A 254 13.20 -12.90 -9.58
CA LEU A 254 13.72 -14.22 -9.15
C LEU A 254 12.88 -14.93 -8.08
N GLY A 255 11.67 -14.43 -7.79
CA GLY A 255 10.75 -15.02 -6.81
C GLY A 255 9.27 -14.84 -7.14
N SER A 256 8.94 -14.46 -8.37
CA SER A 256 7.57 -14.10 -8.78
C SER A 256 7.11 -14.77 -10.07
N SER A 257 7.84 -15.76 -10.61
CA SER A 257 7.37 -16.48 -11.79
C SER A 257 6.42 -17.60 -11.38
N PHE A 258 5.33 -17.78 -12.14
CA PHE A 258 4.37 -18.86 -11.96
C PHE A 258 5.02 -20.26 -12.01
N ASP A 259 6.19 -20.37 -12.67
CA ASP A 259 7.02 -21.57 -12.77
C ASP A 259 7.74 -21.91 -11.45
N ASP A 260 8.12 -20.91 -10.65
CA ASP A 260 8.81 -21.11 -9.35
C ASP A 260 7.88 -21.76 -8.30
N MET A 261 6.56 -21.63 -8.47
CA MET A 261 5.56 -22.23 -7.58
C MET A 261 5.34 -23.73 -7.85
N LEU A 262 5.71 -24.21 -9.04
CA LEU A 262 5.52 -25.60 -9.48
C LEU A 262 6.78 -26.47 -9.30
N ASN A 263 7.98 -25.89 -9.18
CA ASN A 263 9.24 -26.60 -8.97
C ASN A 263 10.13 -25.94 -7.89
N PRO A 264 10.00 -26.34 -6.61
CA PRO A 264 10.75 -25.77 -5.49
C PRO A 264 12.16 -26.36 -5.35
N GLU A 265 13.00 -26.29 -6.38
CA GLU A 265 14.45 -26.37 -6.16
C GLU A 265 14.90 -25.11 -5.40
N PRO A 266 15.98 -25.14 -4.58
CA PRO A 266 16.46 -23.98 -3.85
C PRO A 266 16.54 -22.78 -4.79
N SER A 267 15.69 -21.78 -4.54
CA SER A 267 15.40 -20.71 -5.49
C SER A 267 16.69 -20.17 -6.10
N LEU A 268 16.68 -19.94 -7.41
CA LEU A 268 17.77 -19.26 -8.11
C LEU A 268 18.17 -17.96 -7.39
N MET A 269 17.21 -17.34 -6.68
CA MET A 269 17.38 -16.28 -5.67
C MET A 269 18.45 -16.58 -4.61
N ASN A 270 18.37 -17.70 -3.88
CA ASN A 270 19.35 -18.08 -2.86
C ASN A 270 20.74 -18.28 -3.48
N ASN A 271 20.81 -18.81 -4.70
CA ASN A 271 22.08 -19.02 -5.40
C ASN A 271 22.68 -17.71 -5.93
N LEU A 272 21.88 -16.78 -6.47
CA LEU A 272 22.35 -15.50 -7.00
C LEU A 272 22.69 -14.50 -5.90
N LEU A 273 21.89 -14.43 -4.82
CA LEU A 273 22.26 -13.69 -3.62
C LEU A 273 23.51 -14.31 -2.98
N SER A 274 23.58 -15.64 -2.83
CA SER A 274 24.81 -16.28 -2.31
C SER A 274 26.02 -16.03 -3.20
N GLN A 275 25.87 -15.99 -4.53
CA GLN A 275 26.94 -15.63 -5.46
C GLN A 275 27.33 -14.16 -5.33
N TYR A 276 26.38 -13.25 -5.22
CA TYR A 276 26.64 -11.83 -4.96
C TYR A 276 27.35 -11.64 -3.61
N HIS A 277 26.84 -12.25 -2.54
CA HIS A 277 27.49 -12.25 -1.24
C HIS A 277 28.88 -12.89 -1.31
N GLN A 278 29.10 -14.00 -2.02
CA GLN A 278 30.41 -14.63 -2.16
C GLN A 278 31.40 -13.79 -2.99
N GLU A 279 30.96 -13.18 -4.10
CA GLU A 279 31.81 -12.37 -4.97
C GLU A 279 32.22 -11.05 -4.32
N TYR A 280 31.35 -10.47 -3.48
CA TYR A 280 31.52 -9.13 -2.91
C TYR A 280 31.76 -9.09 -1.39
N ALA A 281 31.61 -10.19 -0.63
CA ALA A 281 32.00 -10.27 0.79
C ALA A 281 33.52 -10.42 0.99
N VAL A 282 34.26 -10.86 -0.03
CA VAL A 282 35.70 -11.19 0.07
C VAL A 282 36.62 -9.97 -0.15
N LYS A 283 36.09 -8.85 -0.67
CA LYS A 283 36.87 -7.61 -0.79
C LYS A 283 36.74 -6.81 0.51
N GLU A 284 37.85 -6.47 1.15
CA GLU A 284 37.87 -5.53 2.28
C GLU A 284 37.11 -4.27 1.86
N LYS A 285 35.89 -4.09 2.39
CA LYS A 285 35.07 -2.93 2.09
C LYS A 285 35.78 -1.72 2.68
N PRO A 286 36.15 -0.70 1.88
CA PRO A 286 36.71 0.53 2.44
C PRO A 286 35.71 1.07 3.47
N GLN A 287 36.19 1.40 4.67
CA GLN A 287 35.32 1.89 5.72
C GLN A 287 34.62 3.15 5.22
N PRO A 288 33.27 3.21 5.27
CA PRO A 288 32.56 4.37 4.75
C PRO A 288 32.98 5.61 5.54
N VAL A 289 33.27 6.69 4.83
CA VAL A 289 33.44 8.00 5.45
C VAL A 289 32.03 8.52 5.76
N TYR A 290 31.51 8.11 6.91
CA TYR A 290 30.21 8.60 7.37
C TYR A 290 30.33 10.09 7.70
N GLN A 291 29.51 10.93 7.07
CA GLN A 291 29.21 12.22 7.69
C GLN A 291 28.39 11.90 8.94
N LYS A 292 28.95 12.24 10.10
CA LYS A 292 28.26 12.05 11.38
C LYS A 292 26.98 12.89 11.33
N ALA A 293 25.86 12.27 10.98
CA ALA A 293 24.57 12.88 11.24
C ALA A 293 24.50 13.15 12.74
N GLU A 294 24.06 14.35 13.13
CA GLU A 294 23.78 14.66 14.52
C GLU A 294 22.60 13.80 14.98
N ILE A 295 22.89 12.56 15.39
CA ILE A 295 21.96 11.71 16.13
C ILE A 295 21.64 12.51 17.39
N ARG A 296 20.37 12.83 17.60
CA ARG A 296 19.93 13.45 18.85
C ARG A 296 20.23 12.46 19.98
N THR A 297 21.29 12.74 20.73
CA THR A 297 21.73 11.93 21.88
C THR A 297 20.87 12.15 23.12
N GLU A 298 19.97 13.12 23.08
CA GLU A 298 19.02 13.36 24.15
C GLU A 298 17.91 12.29 24.12
N PRO A 299 17.60 11.65 25.26
CA PRO A 299 16.50 10.69 25.33
C PRO A 299 15.22 11.36 24.83
N LYS A 300 14.58 10.75 23.82
CA LYS A 300 13.31 11.21 23.27
C LYS A 300 12.28 11.25 24.39
N ILE A 301 11.89 12.45 24.82
CA ILE A 301 10.79 12.64 25.76
C ILE A 301 9.49 12.23 25.06
N GLY A 302 8.81 11.22 25.61
CA GLY A 302 7.54 10.77 25.07
C GLY A 302 6.53 11.91 25.08
N ARG A 303 5.72 12.05 24.02
CA ARG A 303 4.70 13.11 23.90
C ARG A 303 3.75 13.16 25.11
N ASN A 304 3.54 12.03 25.79
CA ASN A 304 2.69 11.91 26.97
C ASN A 304 3.44 12.00 28.32
N ASP A 305 4.77 12.05 28.32
CA ASP A 305 5.59 12.14 29.53
C ASP A 305 5.54 13.54 30.16
N PRO A 306 5.86 13.68 31.46
CA PRO A 306 5.99 14.97 32.10
C PRO A 306 6.98 15.88 31.37
N CYS A 307 6.58 17.14 31.14
CA CYS A 307 7.40 18.11 30.44
C CYS A 307 8.62 18.52 31.30
N PRO A 308 9.85 18.49 30.76
CA PRO A 308 11.08 18.70 31.52
C PRO A 308 11.25 20.15 32.00
N CYS A 309 10.44 21.09 31.50
CA CYS A 309 10.44 22.48 31.95
C CYS A 309 9.81 22.68 33.34
N GLY A 310 9.36 21.61 34.00
CA GLY A 310 8.80 21.67 35.35
C GLY A 310 7.35 22.17 35.41
N SER A 311 6.65 22.28 34.28
CA SER A 311 5.27 22.78 34.23
C SER A 311 4.23 21.81 34.80
N GLY A 312 4.60 20.55 35.05
CA GLY A 312 3.69 19.48 35.46
C GLY A 312 2.73 19.00 34.36
N LYS A 313 2.79 19.58 33.15
CA LYS A 313 1.98 19.17 31.99
C LYS A 313 2.66 18.06 31.19
N LYS A 314 1.88 17.30 30.41
CA LYS A 314 2.44 16.38 29.39
C LYS A 314 3.23 17.18 28.36
N TYR A 315 4.33 16.63 27.83
CA TYR A 315 5.22 17.30 26.88
C TYR A 315 4.45 17.92 25.70
N LYS A 316 3.51 17.18 25.10
CA LYS A 316 2.65 17.65 23.99
C LYS A 316 1.72 18.83 24.31
N LYS A 317 1.53 19.17 25.58
CA LYS A 317 0.68 20.30 26.02
C LYS A 317 1.52 21.46 26.58
N CYS A 318 2.82 21.44 26.34
CA CYS A 318 3.75 22.42 26.88
C CYS A 318 4.88 22.72 25.89
N CYS A 319 6.05 22.12 26.05
CA CYS A 319 7.21 22.41 25.18
C CYS A 319 7.18 21.68 23.84
N GLY A 320 6.34 20.66 23.68
CA GLY A 320 6.11 19.96 22.42
C GLY A 320 4.86 20.43 21.67
N ALA A 321 4.45 21.69 21.87
CA ALA A 321 3.32 22.33 21.21
C ALA A 321 3.74 23.04 19.91
#